data_AF-B9YB39-F1
#
_entry.id   AF-B9YB39-F1
#
_cell.length_a   1.000
_cell.length_b   1.000
_cell.length_c   1.000
_cell.angle_alpha   90.00
_cell.angle_beta   90.00
_cell.angle_gamma   90.00
#
_symmetry.space_group_name_H-M   'P 1'
#
loop_
_entity.id
_entity.type
_entity.pdbx_description
1 polymer ?
#
loop_
_entity_poly.entity_id
_entity_poly.type
_entity_poly.pdbx_seq_one_letter_code
_entity_poly.pdbx_strand_id
1 'polypeptide(L)'
;VVHILFKIVGVIVYLPLLNVMCNFIKKLIPGNEPERIEINLDDMDAGIAHQMPTAALAIAKQAVLKMSTVVDAAVDKARDFMNTRGGSDEKELVNQTEDLINSIDTKITNYLMSVSKENLNDRDMQDFNLHLQVIKNLERIGDLSVNLVEFFDMVHEDKNDFSDGAKKDVLEMFELFKHMLNTSIAIYRDEDYAQYSALMEDENYMDLLEYKARQKHFDRMARNECATAVGGSVYCDILGNLERMADHCCNIARCSIEASSSKEAPVLEHH
;
A
#
# COMPACT_ATOMS: atom_id res chain seq x y z
N VAL A 1 14.58 43.02 25.19
CA VAL A 1 13.65 42.46 26.21
C VAL A 1 12.18 42.75 25.85
N VAL A 2 11.78 44.00 25.63
CA VAL A 2 10.39 44.38 25.24
C VAL A 2 9.87 43.64 24.00
N HIS A 3 10.69 43.49 22.94
CA HIS A 3 10.31 42.75 21.74
C HIS A 3 10.11 41.24 21.96
N ILE A 4 10.83 40.64 22.91
CA ILE A 4 10.68 39.21 23.25
C ILE A 4 9.41 39.02 24.07
N LEU A 5 9.17 39.91 25.05
CA LEU A 5 7.96 39.89 25.86
C LEU A 5 6.68 40.06 25.00
N PHE A 6 6.71 40.98 24.02
CA PHE A 6 5.59 41.18 23.10
C PHE A 6 5.31 39.94 22.24
N LYS A 7 6.35 39.25 21.77
CA LYS A 7 6.19 37.99 21.01
C LYS A 7 5.62 36.86 21.86
N ILE A 8 6.09 36.72 23.11
CA ILE A 8 5.58 35.70 24.04
C ILE A 8 4.10 35.95 24.38
N VAL A 9 3.75 37.20 24.69
CA VAL A 9 2.35 37.60 24.94
C VAL A 9 1.50 37.38 23.69
N GLY A 10 2.03 37.73 22.52
CA GLY A 10 1.38 37.45 21.23
C GLY A 10 1.07 35.97 21.07
N VAL A 11 2.06 35.08 21.27
CA VAL A 11 1.85 33.63 21.20
C VAL A 11 0.77 33.19 22.20
N ILE A 12 0.82 33.62 23.46
CA ILE A 12 -0.17 33.25 24.48
C ILE A 12 -1.60 33.67 24.09
N VAL A 13 -1.76 34.80 23.40
CA VAL A 13 -3.06 35.31 22.96
C VAL A 13 -3.52 34.67 21.64
N TYR A 14 -2.61 34.47 20.69
CA TYR A 14 -2.94 33.92 19.37
C TYR A 14 -3.16 32.41 19.38
N LEU A 15 -2.51 31.65 20.26
CA LEU A 15 -2.66 30.19 20.35
C LEU A 15 -4.09 29.74 20.69
N PRO A 16 -4.80 30.32 21.70
CA PRO A 16 -6.20 30.00 21.93
C PRO A 16 -7.11 30.53 20.81
N LEU A 17 -6.77 31.65 20.17
CA LEU A 17 -7.53 32.20 19.04
C LEU A 17 -7.44 31.31 17.80
N LEU A 18 -6.29 30.69 17.55
CA LEU A 18 -6.08 29.68 16.51
C LEU A 18 -7.03 28.50 16.69
N ASN A 19 -7.17 27.96 17.91
CA ASN A 19 -8.12 26.88 18.19
C ASN A 19 -9.57 27.27 17.89
N VAL A 20 -9.96 28.51 18.24
CA VAL A 20 -11.29 29.04 17.93
C VAL A 20 -11.50 29.18 16.42
N MET A 21 -10.50 29.68 15.69
CA MET A 21 -10.54 29.80 14.23
C MET A 21 -10.59 28.43 13.54
N CYS A 22 -9.80 27.45 14.00
CA CYS A 22 -9.85 26.08 13.50
C CYS A 22 -11.24 25.47 13.71
N ASN A 23 -11.83 25.60 14.89
CA ASN A 23 -13.18 25.10 15.16
C ASN A 23 -14.24 25.83 14.31
N PHE A 24 -14.06 27.13 14.05
CA PHE A 24 -14.94 27.89 13.17
C PHE A 24 -14.83 27.44 11.72
N ILE A 25 -13.60 27.22 11.21
CA ILE A 25 -13.35 26.72 9.86
C ILE A 25 -13.90 25.30 9.70
N LYS A 26 -13.66 24.39 10.65
CA LYS A 26 -14.24 23.02 10.68
C LYS A 26 -15.77 23.02 10.66
N LYS A 27 -16.41 24.06 11.19
CA LYS A 27 -17.86 24.23 11.21
C LYS A 27 -18.40 24.90 9.93
N LEU A 28 -17.61 25.74 9.28
CA LEU A 28 -17.96 26.48 8.06
C LEU A 28 -17.76 25.62 6.80
N ILE A 29 -16.72 24.79 6.80
CA ILE A 29 -16.40 23.78 5.78
C ILE A 29 -16.46 22.43 6.49
N PRO A 30 -17.63 21.78 6.56
CA PRO A 30 -17.73 20.40 7.02
C PRO A 30 -17.17 19.49 5.93
N GLY A 31 -15.85 19.49 5.78
CA GLY A 31 -15.15 18.41 5.11
C GLY A 31 -15.10 17.23 6.06
N ASN A 32 -15.40 16.03 5.56
CA ASN A 32 -14.90 14.84 6.22
C ASN A 32 -13.38 15.01 6.23
N GLU A 33 -12.78 15.32 7.39
CA GLU A 33 -11.33 15.26 7.49
C GLU A 33 -10.95 13.86 7.00
N PRO A 34 -10.07 13.75 5.98
CA PRO A 34 -9.66 12.44 5.51
C PRO A 34 -9.16 11.70 6.73
N GLU A 35 -9.70 10.51 6.97
CA GLU A 35 -9.32 9.65 8.08
C GLU A 35 -7.79 9.52 8.02
N ARG A 36 -7.08 10.28 8.86
CA ARG A 36 -5.63 10.20 8.93
C ARG A 36 -5.38 8.87 9.60
N ILE A 37 -4.90 7.91 8.82
CA ILE A 37 -4.49 6.62 9.35
C ILE A 37 -3.24 6.87 10.20
N GLU A 38 -3.45 7.19 11.48
CA GLU A 38 -2.37 7.33 12.45
C GLU A 38 -1.95 5.93 12.92
N ILE A 39 -0.90 5.39 12.32
CA ILE A 39 -0.30 4.14 12.78
C ILE A 39 0.63 4.43 13.95
N ASN A 40 0.20 4.06 15.14
CA ASN A 40 1.05 4.00 16.31
C ASN A 40 1.98 2.77 16.22
N LEU A 41 3.29 3.05 16.16
CA LEU A 41 4.39 2.08 16.16
C LEU A 41 5.24 2.18 17.45
N ASP A 42 4.72 2.81 18.50
CA ASP A 42 5.43 3.08 19.76
C ASP A 42 5.84 1.78 20.49
N ASP A 43 5.20 0.66 20.16
CA ASP A 43 5.54 -0.68 20.65
C ASP A 43 6.91 -1.19 20.14
N MET A 44 7.49 -0.55 19.11
CA MET A 44 8.78 -0.90 18.51
C MET A 44 9.96 -0.35 19.31
N ASP A 45 10.03 -0.70 20.61
CA ASP A 45 11.14 -0.34 21.49
C ASP A 45 12.38 -1.20 21.17
N ALA A 46 13.47 -0.53 20.77
CA ALA A 46 14.76 -1.16 20.50
C ALA A 46 15.32 -1.92 21.72
N GLY A 47 14.90 -1.57 22.94
CA GLY A 47 15.27 -2.30 24.16
C GLY A 47 14.75 -3.75 24.19
N ILE A 48 13.63 -4.04 23.52
CA ILE A 48 13.05 -5.40 23.45
C ILE A 48 13.94 -6.31 22.59
N ALA A 49 14.52 -5.76 21.51
CA ALA A 49 15.37 -6.49 20.58
C ALA A 49 16.56 -7.17 21.28
N HIS A 50 17.22 -6.47 22.21
CA HIS A 50 18.39 -6.96 22.94
C HIS A 50 18.09 -8.13 23.88
N GLN A 51 16.86 -8.23 24.40
CA GLN A 51 16.52 -9.21 25.43
C GLN A 51 15.71 -10.38 24.87
N MET A 52 14.87 -10.12 23.86
CA MET A 52 13.92 -11.08 23.32
C MET A 52 13.77 -10.92 21.80
N PRO A 53 14.75 -11.36 20.99
CA PRO A 53 14.72 -11.22 19.52
C PRO A 53 13.45 -11.78 18.86
N THR A 54 12.99 -12.97 19.26
CA THR A 54 11.75 -13.57 18.77
C THR A 54 10.52 -12.70 19.07
N ALA A 55 10.46 -12.09 20.26
CA ALA A 55 9.35 -11.19 20.61
C ALA A 55 9.40 -9.89 19.80
N ALA A 56 10.61 -9.37 19.55
CA ALA A 56 10.81 -8.22 18.69
C ALA A 56 10.37 -8.50 17.24
N LEU A 57 10.68 -9.68 16.70
CA LEU A 57 10.18 -10.10 15.37
C LEU A 57 8.65 -10.19 15.32
N ALA A 58 8.01 -10.68 16.39
CA ALA A 58 6.54 -10.68 16.47
C ALA A 58 5.95 -9.26 16.47
N ILE A 59 6.59 -8.30 17.16
CA ILE A 59 6.21 -6.88 17.11
C ILE A 59 6.37 -6.33 15.69
N ALA A 60 7.47 -6.66 15.00
CA ALA A 60 7.67 -6.28 13.60
C ALA A 60 6.58 -6.87 12.70
N LYS A 61 6.21 -8.15 12.86
CA LYS A 61 5.08 -8.78 12.13
C LYS A 61 3.79 -7.95 12.28
N GLN A 62 3.46 -7.52 13.49
CA GLN A 62 2.28 -6.68 13.73
C GLN A 62 2.38 -5.32 13.03
N ALA A 63 3.56 -4.69 13.03
CA ALA A 63 3.78 -3.45 12.30
C ALA A 63 3.62 -3.62 10.77
N VAL A 64 4.12 -4.74 10.20
CA VAL A 64 3.93 -5.08 8.79
C VAL A 64 2.45 -5.28 8.45
N LEU A 65 1.69 -5.95 9.32
CA LEU A 65 0.24 -6.09 9.14
C LEU A 65 -0.47 -4.74 9.19
N LYS A 66 -0.07 -3.82 10.08
CA LYS A 66 -0.58 -2.44 10.07
C LYS A 66 -0.22 -1.72 8.76
N MET A 67 1.01 -1.86 8.24
CA MET A 67 1.41 -1.31 6.93
C MET A 67 0.50 -1.81 5.80
N SER A 68 0.14 -3.10 5.81
CA SER A 68 -0.75 -3.68 4.79
C SER A 68 -2.13 -3.01 4.75
N THR A 69 -2.64 -2.54 5.88
CA THR A 69 -3.92 -1.80 5.93
C THR A 69 -3.83 -0.41 5.30
N VAL A 70 -2.66 0.24 5.36
CA VAL A 70 -2.43 1.53 4.67
C VAL A 70 -2.34 1.32 3.18
N VAL A 71 -1.63 0.28 2.75
CA VAL A 71 -1.53 -0.11 1.34
C VAL A 71 -2.91 -0.43 0.79
N ASP A 72 -3.73 -1.18 1.52
CA ASP A 72 -5.11 -1.49 1.15
C ASP A 72 -5.96 -0.22 0.95
N ALA A 73 -5.83 0.76 1.85
CA ALA A 73 -6.47 2.05 1.73
C ALA A 73 -5.94 2.90 0.55
N ALA A 74 -4.65 2.81 0.24
CA ALA A 74 -4.05 3.49 -0.92
C ALA A 74 -4.64 2.95 -2.24
N VAL A 75 -4.83 1.63 -2.32
CA VAL A 75 -5.47 0.96 -3.47
C VAL A 75 -6.91 1.41 -3.62
N ASP A 76 -7.70 1.44 -2.53
CA ASP A 76 -9.09 1.90 -2.59
C ASP A 76 -9.17 3.36 -3.05
N LYS A 77 -8.28 4.24 -2.57
CA LYS A 77 -8.19 5.62 -3.04
C LYS A 77 -7.85 5.70 -4.53
N ALA A 78 -6.92 4.88 -5.01
CA ALA A 78 -6.58 4.84 -6.43
C ALA A 78 -7.76 4.39 -7.30
N ARG A 79 -8.49 3.34 -6.88
CA ARG A 79 -9.73 2.88 -7.52
C ARG A 79 -10.79 3.98 -7.55
N ASP A 80 -10.99 4.67 -6.43
CA ASP A 80 -12.02 5.69 -6.30
C ASP A 80 -11.67 6.95 -7.14
N PHE A 81 -10.39 7.31 -7.21
CA PHE A 81 -9.89 8.43 -8.01
C PHE A 81 -10.22 8.27 -9.50
N MET A 82 -10.21 7.05 -10.02
CA MET A 82 -10.63 6.76 -11.41
C MET A 82 -12.07 7.22 -11.71
N ASN A 83 -12.96 7.23 -10.71
CA ASN A 83 -14.38 7.51 -10.89
C ASN A 83 -14.78 8.95 -10.58
N THR A 84 -14.04 9.64 -9.70
CA THR A 84 -14.45 10.96 -9.17
C THR A 84 -13.96 12.14 -10.00
N ARG A 85 -13.20 11.92 -11.09
CA ARG A 85 -12.46 12.97 -11.82
C ARG A 85 -11.65 13.85 -10.86
N GLY A 86 -11.06 13.21 -9.83
CA GLY A 86 -10.52 13.85 -8.64
C GLY A 86 -9.74 15.15 -8.89
N GLY A 87 -9.79 16.06 -7.93
CA GLY A 87 -9.02 17.30 -7.95
C GLY A 87 -7.62 17.11 -7.39
N SER A 88 -6.89 18.23 -7.30
CA SER A 88 -5.56 18.28 -6.68
C SER A 88 -5.55 17.70 -5.26
N ASP A 89 -6.66 17.84 -4.54
CA ASP A 89 -6.77 17.44 -3.15
C ASP A 89 -6.84 15.92 -3.01
N GLU A 90 -7.61 15.22 -3.86
CA GLU A 90 -7.65 13.75 -3.85
C GLU A 90 -6.31 13.13 -4.29
N LYS A 91 -5.64 13.72 -5.27
CA LYS A 91 -4.30 13.29 -5.71
C LYS A 91 -3.28 13.44 -4.58
N GLU A 92 -3.30 14.60 -3.91
CA GLU A 92 -2.45 14.87 -2.76
C GLU A 92 -2.70 13.88 -1.61
N LEU A 93 -3.94 13.45 -1.38
CA LEU A 93 -4.24 12.43 -0.37
C LEU A 93 -3.65 11.05 -0.69
N VAL A 94 -3.54 10.69 -1.96
CA VAL A 94 -2.87 9.45 -2.38
C VAL A 94 -1.37 9.57 -2.13
N ASN A 95 -0.75 10.68 -2.54
CA ASN A 95 0.67 10.93 -2.30
C ASN A 95 1.02 10.90 -0.81
N GLN A 96 0.20 11.54 0.04
CA GLN A 96 0.38 11.49 1.49
C GLN A 96 0.24 10.07 2.07
N THR A 97 -0.53 9.21 1.41
CA THR A 97 -0.65 7.80 1.82
C THR A 97 0.61 7.02 1.44
N GLU A 98 1.21 7.30 0.29
CA GLU A 98 2.51 6.72 -0.11
C GLU A 98 3.64 7.20 0.81
N ASP A 99 3.69 8.49 1.14
CA ASP A 99 4.66 9.03 2.11
C ASP A 99 4.55 8.31 3.48
N LEU A 100 3.32 8.00 3.89
CA LEU A 100 3.07 7.23 5.12
C LEU A 100 3.58 5.79 4.99
N ILE A 101 3.31 5.11 3.86
CA ILE A 101 3.82 3.76 3.57
C ILE A 101 5.35 3.74 3.64
N ASN A 102 6.03 4.69 2.98
CA ASN A 102 7.49 4.85 3.01
C ASN A 102 8.04 5.13 4.41
N SER A 103 7.34 5.95 5.19
CA SER A 103 7.70 6.21 6.59
C SER A 103 7.61 4.95 7.44
N ILE A 104 6.57 4.13 7.24
CA ILE A 104 6.36 2.88 7.96
C ILE A 104 7.41 1.85 7.56
N ASP A 105 7.68 1.65 6.26
CA ASP A 105 8.77 0.79 5.77
C ASP A 105 10.08 1.18 6.47
N THR A 106 10.48 2.44 6.38
CA THR A 106 11.74 2.92 6.97
C THR A 106 11.81 2.62 8.47
N LYS A 107 10.72 2.81 9.22
CA LYS A 107 10.66 2.52 10.66
C LYS A 107 10.79 1.02 10.94
N ILE A 108 10.05 0.19 10.21
CA ILE A 108 10.07 -1.27 10.42
C ILE A 108 11.43 -1.84 10.03
N THR A 109 11.96 -1.44 8.88
CA THR A 109 13.28 -1.86 8.40
C THR A 109 14.37 -1.48 9.38
N ASN A 110 14.39 -0.24 9.89
CA ASN A 110 15.37 0.18 10.92
C ASN A 110 15.26 -0.63 12.21
N TYR A 111 14.04 -0.94 12.64
CA TYR A 111 13.81 -1.78 13.82
C TYR A 111 14.31 -3.21 13.60
N LEU A 112 13.97 -3.83 12.47
CA LEU A 112 14.48 -5.15 12.08
C LEU A 112 16.02 -5.18 12.05
N MET A 113 16.65 -4.14 11.50
CA MET A 113 18.12 -4.00 11.50
C MET A 113 18.72 -3.84 12.90
N SER A 114 17.95 -3.36 13.88
CA SER A 114 18.38 -3.37 15.28
C SER A 114 18.30 -4.76 15.89
N VAL A 115 17.26 -5.54 15.54
CA VAL A 115 17.08 -6.94 15.96
C VAL A 115 18.17 -7.85 15.37
N SER A 116 18.55 -7.64 14.10
CA SER A 116 19.55 -8.48 13.42
C SER A 116 20.98 -8.33 13.95
N LYS A 117 21.25 -7.33 14.80
CA LYS A 117 22.55 -7.17 15.48
C LYS A 117 22.73 -8.16 16.63
N GLU A 118 21.63 -8.77 17.07
CA GLU A 118 21.64 -9.83 18.07
C GLU A 118 21.87 -11.19 17.41
N ASN A 119 22.25 -12.18 18.22
CA ASN A 119 22.41 -13.55 17.74
C ASN A 119 21.03 -14.18 17.48
N LEU A 120 20.54 -14.05 16.25
CA LEU A 120 19.34 -14.74 15.77
C LEU A 120 19.66 -16.22 15.55
N ASN A 121 18.76 -17.10 15.98
CA ASN A 121 18.78 -18.49 15.53
C ASN A 121 18.23 -18.59 14.09
N ASP A 122 18.34 -19.76 13.47
CA ASP A 122 17.93 -19.96 12.08
C ASP A 122 16.45 -19.61 11.82
N ARG A 123 15.57 -19.92 12.78
CA ARG A 123 14.14 -19.59 12.68
C ARG A 123 13.89 -18.09 12.74
N ASP A 124 14.51 -17.40 13.70
CA ASP A 124 14.41 -15.95 13.84
C ASP A 124 15.00 -15.23 12.61
N MET A 125 16.08 -15.77 12.02
CA MET A 125 16.67 -15.24 10.79
C MET A 125 15.73 -15.40 9.59
N GLN A 126 14.98 -16.51 9.51
CA GLN A 126 13.96 -16.70 8.48
C GLN A 126 12.82 -15.70 8.63
N ASP A 127 12.33 -15.46 9.85
CA ASP A 127 11.27 -14.48 10.12
C ASP A 127 11.74 -13.05 9.82
N PHE A 128 12.97 -12.69 10.18
CA PHE A 128 13.61 -11.43 9.80
C PHE A 128 13.61 -11.22 8.28
N ASN A 129 14.09 -12.21 7.52
CA ASN A 129 14.16 -12.13 6.05
C ASN A 129 12.76 -12.10 5.41
N LEU A 130 11.80 -12.84 5.97
CA LEU A 130 10.41 -12.82 5.51
C LEU A 130 9.82 -11.42 5.68
N HIS A 131 9.95 -10.81 6.86
CA HIS A 131 9.40 -9.49 7.13
C HIS A 131 9.95 -8.43 6.17
N LEU A 132 11.26 -8.42 5.91
CA LEU A 132 11.87 -7.50 4.94
C LEU A 132 11.30 -7.68 3.52
N GLN A 133 11.12 -8.93 3.07
CA GLN A 133 10.55 -9.21 1.75
C GLN A 133 9.09 -8.76 1.65
N VAL A 134 8.28 -8.99 2.69
CA VAL A 134 6.87 -8.58 2.69
C VAL A 134 6.74 -7.06 2.70
N ILE A 135 7.54 -6.35 3.51
CA ILE A 135 7.58 -4.87 3.53
C ILE A 135 7.87 -4.33 2.13
N LYS A 136 8.87 -4.89 1.42
CA LYS A 136 9.23 -4.37 0.10
C LYS A 136 8.14 -4.60 -0.94
N ASN A 137 7.46 -5.75 -0.90
CA ASN A 137 6.33 -6.00 -1.81
C ASN A 137 5.14 -5.06 -1.50
N LEU A 138 4.88 -4.76 -0.22
CA LEU A 138 3.85 -3.81 0.19
C LEU A 138 4.15 -2.38 -0.25
N GLU A 139 5.38 -1.91 -0.08
CA GLU A 139 5.81 -0.61 -0.61
C GLU A 139 5.60 -0.55 -2.12
N ARG A 140 5.95 -1.61 -2.85
CA ARG A 140 5.78 -1.62 -4.31
C ARG A 140 4.34 -1.56 -4.78
N ILE A 141 3.40 -2.16 -4.03
CA ILE A 141 1.96 -2.00 -4.29
C ILE A 141 1.53 -0.54 -4.02
N GLY A 142 2.07 0.10 -2.98
CA GLY A 142 1.88 1.53 -2.72
C GLY A 142 2.33 2.41 -3.88
N ASP A 143 3.56 2.23 -4.36
CA ASP A 143 4.11 2.97 -5.52
C ASP A 143 3.25 2.80 -6.78
N LEU A 144 2.84 1.55 -7.07
CA LEU A 144 2.01 1.26 -8.23
C LEU A 144 0.62 1.90 -8.11
N SER A 145 0.10 2.06 -6.90
CA SER A 145 -1.16 2.78 -6.67
C SER A 145 -1.03 4.27 -7.00
N VAL A 146 0.11 4.90 -6.69
CA VAL A 146 0.42 6.28 -7.11
C VAL A 146 0.49 6.37 -8.64
N ASN A 147 1.20 5.45 -9.29
CA ASN A 147 1.29 5.42 -10.75
C ASN A 147 -0.10 5.33 -11.40
N LEU A 148 -1.00 4.51 -10.87
CA LEU A 148 -2.38 4.41 -11.37
C LEU A 148 -3.10 5.77 -11.29
N VAL A 149 -2.97 6.47 -10.17
CA VAL A 149 -3.56 7.82 -9.99
C VAL A 149 -2.98 8.82 -10.97
N GLU A 150 -1.66 8.79 -11.24
CA GLU A 150 -1.05 9.63 -12.26
C GLU A 150 -1.63 9.35 -13.66
N PHE A 151 -1.84 8.08 -14.03
CA PHE A 151 -2.47 7.73 -15.32
C PHE A 151 -3.93 8.17 -15.40
N PHE A 152 -4.70 8.04 -14.33
CA PHE A 152 -6.07 8.54 -14.29
C PHE A 152 -6.13 10.07 -14.39
N ASP A 153 -5.23 10.76 -13.70
CA ASP A 153 -5.11 12.22 -13.72
C ASP A 153 -4.77 12.73 -15.13
N MET A 154 -3.82 12.09 -15.82
CA MET A 154 -3.50 12.41 -17.22
C MET A 154 -4.73 12.36 -18.14
N VAL A 155 -5.67 11.43 -17.92
CA VAL A 155 -6.91 11.33 -18.71
C VAL A 155 -7.91 12.42 -18.33
N HIS A 156 -8.02 12.74 -17.04
CA HIS A 156 -8.91 13.79 -16.55
C HIS A 156 -8.45 15.20 -16.96
N GLU A 157 -7.14 15.48 -16.95
CA GLU A 157 -6.56 16.75 -17.39
C GLU A 157 -6.87 17.06 -18.86
N ASP A 158 -6.96 16.02 -19.71
CA ASP A 158 -7.38 16.15 -21.10
C ASP A 158 -8.90 16.42 -21.25
N LYS A 159 -9.61 16.69 -20.14
CA LYS A 159 -11.08 16.91 -20.05
C LYS A 159 -11.92 15.76 -20.56
N ASN A 160 -11.33 14.57 -20.58
CA ASN A 160 -11.94 13.37 -21.09
C ASN A 160 -12.06 12.33 -19.99
N ASP A 161 -12.59 11.18 -20.38
CA ASP A 161 -12.88 10.09 -19.45
C ASP A 161 -12.72 8.75 -20.18
N PHE A 162 -12.50 7.68 -19.42
CA PHE A 162 -12.54 6.34 -19.97
C PHE A 162 -13.97 5.99 -20.37
N SER A 163 -14.12 5.25 -21.48
CA SER A 163 -15.41 4.65 -21.84
C SER A 163 -15.92 3.73 -20.73
N ASP A 164 -17.23 3.58 -20.58
CA ASP A 164 -17.83 2.74 -19.52
C ASP A 164 -17.27 1.31 -19.52
N GLY A 165 -17.08 0.71 -20.69
CA GLY A 165 -16.51 -0.63 -20.77
C GLY A 165 -15.05 -0.68 -20.33
N ALA A 166 -14.29 0.40 -20.45
CA ALA A 166 -12.88 0.45 -20.09
C ALA A 166 -12.75 0.59 -18.57
N LYS A 167 -13.59 1.46 -17.98
CA LYS A 167 -13.76 1.52 -16.52
C LYS A 167 -14.18 0.17 -15.94
N LYS A 168 -15.14 -0.50 -16.58
CA LYS A 168 -15.60 -1.82 -16.13
C LYS A 168 -14.49 -2.86 -16.12
N ASP A 169 -13.69 -2.94 -17.17
CA ASP A 169 -12.56 -3.88 -17.27
C ASP A 169 -11.52 -3.59 -16.15
N VAL A 170 -11.19 -2.31 -15.92
CA VAL A 170 -10.25 -1.90 -14.84
C VAL A 170 -10.83 -2.18 -13.45
N LEU A 171 -12.11 -1.92 -13.22
CA LEU A 171 -12.78 -2.24 -11.95
C LEU A 171 -12.79 -3.75 -11.66
N GLU A 172 -13.04 -4.58 -12.68
CA GLU A 172 -12.99 -6.04 -12.54
C GLU A 172 -11.61 -6.51 -12.07
N MET A 173 -10.53 -5.92 -12.60
CA MET A 173 -9.17 -6.19 -12.15
C MET A 173 -8.91 -5.66 -10.73
N PHE A 174 -9.38 -4.47 -10.37
CA PHE A 174 -9.26 -3.96 -8.99
C PHE A 174 -9.93 -4.88 -7.96
N GLU A 175 -11.13 -5.40 -8.25
CA GLU A 175 -11.84 -6.30 -7.34
C GLU A 175 -11.08 -7.62 -7.15
N LEU A 176 -10.54 -8.20 -8.22
CA LEU A 176 -9.70 -9.40 -8.12
C LEU A 176 -8.40 -9.09 -7.35
N PHE A 177 -7.75 -7.97 -7.64
CA PHE A 177 -6.56 -7.53 -6.92
C PHE A 177 -6.82 -7.39 -5.42
N LYS A 178 -7.93 -6.75 -5.02
CA LYS A 178 -8.33 -6.62 -3.62
C LYS A 178 -8.52 -7.99 -2.96
N HIS A 179 -9.08 -8.96 -3.68
CA HIS A 179 -9.17 -10.33 -3.19
C HIS A 179 -7.76 -10.93 -2.97
N MET A 180 -6.88 -10.84 -3.97
CA MET A 180 -5.52 -11.38 -3.92
C MET A 180 -4.68 -10.74 -2.81
N LEU A 181 -4.78 -9.42 -2.61
CA LEU A 181 -4.09 -8.72 -1.52
C LEU A 181 -4.55 -9.26 -0.16
N ASN A 182 -5.85 -9.35 0.07
CA ASN A 182 -6.40 -9.89 1.32
C ASN A 182 -5.98 -11.34 1.56
N THR A 183 -6.02 -12.19 0.52
CA THR A 183 -5.59 -13.59 0.59
C THR A 183 -4.10 -13.71 0.90
N SER A 184 -3.24 -12.93 0.23
CA SER A 184 -1.80 -12.95 0.48
C SER A 184 -1.42 -12.50 1.90
N ILE A 185 -2.11 -11.46 2.42
CA ILE A 185 -1.94 -11.00 3.81
C ILE A 185 -2.46 -12.02 4.82
N ALA A 186 -3.57 -12.71 4.52
CA ALA A 186 -4.06 -13.80 5.37
C ALA A 186 -3.05 -14.96 5.44
N ILE A 187 -2.49 -15.38 4.31
CA ILE A 187 -1.43 -16.41 4.25
C ILE A 187 -0.22 -15.99 5.10
N TYR A 188 0.24 -14.74 4.97
CA TYR A 188 1.34 -14.22 5.76
C TYR A 188 1.02 -14.13 7.27
N ARG A 189 -0.20 -13.71 7.63
CA ARG A 189 -0.63 -13.53 9.01
C ARG A 189 -0.79 -14.87 9.73
N ASP A 190 -1.58 -15.76 9.13
CA ASP A 190 -2.13 -16.95 9.77
C ASP A 190 -1.29 -18.21 9.49
N GLU A 191 -0.34 -18.12 8.54
CA GLU A 191 0.47 -19.27 8.09
C GLU A 191 -0.42 -20.42 7.55
N ASP A 192 -1.63 -20.07 7.07
CA ASP A 192 -2.58 -20.97 6.43
C ASP A 192 -2.29 -21.06 4.92
N TYR A 193 -1.40 -21.97 4.58
CA TYR A 193 -0.93 -22.16 3.20
C TYR A 193 -1.92 -22.89 2.28
N ALA A 194 -3.06 -23.35 2.80
CA ALA A 194 -4.09 -24.00 1.99
C ALA A 194 -4.65 -23.08 0.89
N GLN A 195 -4.60 -21.76 1.12
CA GLN A 195 -5.11 -20.75 0.19
C GLN A 195 -4.13 -20.41 -0.94
N TYR A 196 -2.87 -20.86 -0.88
CA TYR A 196 -1.87 -20.51 -1.89
C TYR A 196 -2.20 -20.99 -3.29
N SER A 197 -2.71 -22.22 -3.41
CA SER A 197 -3.09 -22.75 -4.73
C SER A 197 -4.22 -21.93 -5.36
N ALA A 198 -5.19 -21.47 -4.55
CA ALA A 198 -6.26 -20.61 -5.03
C ALA A 198 -5.72 -19.22 -5.44
N LEU A 199 -4.80 -18.64 -4.67
CA LEU A 199 -4.15 -17.39 -5.03
C LEU A 199 -3.39 -17.47 -6.37
N MET A 200 -2.75 -18.60 -6.67
CA MET A 200 -2.11 -18.80 -7.97
C MET A 200 -3.13 -18.96 -9.10
N GLU A 201 -4.30 -19.54 -8.85
CA GLU A 201 -5.40 -19.56 -9.84
C GLU A 201 -5.94 -18.16 -10.10
N ASP A 202 -6.03 -17.31 -9.06
CA ASP A 202 -6.42 -15.91 -9.18
C ASP A 202 -5.41 -15.10 -9.99
N GLU A 203 -4.10 -15.35 -9.85
CA GLU A 203 -3.06 -14.73 -10.68
C GLU A 203 -3.22 -15.08 -12.16
N ASN A 204 -3.41 -16.37 -12.48
CA ASN A 204 -3.70 -16.78 -13.86
C ASN A 204 -5.00 -16.13 -14.38
N TYR A 205 -5.97 -15.87 -13.51
CA TYR A 205 -7.19 -15.16 -13.88
C TYR A 205 -6.95 -13.66 -14.08
N MET A 206 -6.07 -13.02 -13.28
CA MET A 206 -5.63 -11.64 -13.46
C MET A 206 -4.98 -11.43 -14.83
N ASP A 207 -4.05 -12.31 -15.20
CA ASP A 207 -3.41 -12.31 -16.53
C ASP A 207 -4.44 -12.40 -17.66
N LEU A 208 -5.44 -13.26 -17.48
CA LEU A 208 -6.50 -13.42 -18.45
C LEU A 208 -7.39 -12.17 -18.56
N LEU A 209 -7.68 -11.49 -17.45
CA LEU A 209 -8.43 -10.24 -17.42
C LEU A 209 -7.65 -9.12 -18.11
N GLU A 210 -6.36 -8.97 -17.78
CA GLU A 210 -5.42 -8.04 -18.42
C GLU A 210 -5.45 -8.23 -19.94
N TYR A 211 -5.21 -9.46 -20.39
CA TYR A 211 -5.14 -9.79 -21.81
C TYR A 211 -6.45 -9.46 -22.52
N LYS A 212 -7.60 -9.84 -21.94
CA LYS A 212 -8.93 -9.55 -22.51
C LYS A 212 -9.22 -8.06 -22.56
N ALA A 213 -8.89 -7.32 -21.51
CA ALA A 213 -9.08 -5.87 -21.44
C ALA A 213 -8.23 -5.16 -22.51
N ARG A 214 -6.99 -5.61 -22.72
CA ARG A 214 -6.10 -5.13 -23.77
C ARG A 214 -6.66 -5.37 -25.18
N GLN A 215 -7.18 -6.57 -25.46
CA GLN A 215 -7.81 -6.85 -26.75
C GLN A 215 -9.05 -5.97 -26.99
N LYS A 216 -9.94 -5.86 -25.98
CA LYS A 216 -11.11 -4.97 -26.06
C LYS A 216 -10.70 -3.52 -26.29
N HIS A 217 -9.59 -3.06 -25.72
CA HIS A 217 -9.08 -1.71 -25.95
C HIS A 217 -8.60 -1.50 -27.38
N PHE A 218 -7.89 -2.47 -27.96
CA PHE A 218 -7.48 -2.41 -29.37
C PHE A 218 -8.68 -2.35 -30.33
N ASP A 219 -9.74 -3.11 -30.04
CA ASP A 219 -10.99 -3.02 -30.79
C ASP A 219 -11.63 -1.62 -30.72
N ARG A 220 -11.65 -1.00 -29.54
CA ARG A 220 -12.16 0.38 -29.35
C ARG A 220 -11.32 1.39 -30.12
N MET A 221 -9.99 1.25 -30.08
CA MET A 221 -9.09 2.10 -30.86
C MET A 221 -9.35 1.96 -32.36
N ALA A 222 -9.48 0.74 -32.88
CA ALA A 222 -9.76 0.49 -34.29
C ALA A 222 -11.09 1.08 -34.77
N ARG A 223 -12.08 1.20 -33.86
CA ARG A 223 -13.40 1.80 -34.12
C ARG A 223 -13.46 3.31 -33.86
N ASN A 224 -12.36 3.94 -33.43
CA ASN A 224 -12.32 5.33 -32.97
C ASN A 224 -13.31 5.61 -31.81
N GLU A 225 -13.48 4.64 -30.92
CA GLU A 225 -14.35 4.74 -29.73
C GLU A 225 -13.59 5.25 -28.49
N CYS A 226 -12.26 5.37 -28.56
CA CYS A 226 -11.45 5.99 -27.52
C CYS A 226 -11.58 7.51 -27.57
N ALA A 227 -11.99 8.12 -26.45
CA ALA A 227 -12.23 9.56 -26.37
C ALA A 227 -10.97 10.39 -26.67
N THR A 228 -9.77 9.90 -26.30
CA THR A 228 -8.50 10.63 -26.47
C THR A 228 -7.32 9.75 -26.81
N ALA A 229 -6.29 10.38 -27.41
CA ALA A 229 -5.00 9.75 -27.64
C ALA A 229 -4.28 9.42 -26.32
N VAL A 230 -4.41 10.28 -25.30
CA VAL A 230 -3.80 10.07 -23.97
C VAL A 230 -4.43 8.88 -23.26
N GLY A 231 -5.77 8.82 -23.17
CA GLY A 231 -6.48 7.68 -22.61
C GLY A 231 -6.24 6.40 -23.42
N GLY A 232 -6.12 6.53 -24.75
CA GLY A 232 -5.69 5.46 -25.63
C GLY A 232 -4.30 4.91 -25.30
N SER A 233 -3.33 5.77 -25.00
CA SER A 233 -1.95 5.36 -24.74
C SER A 233 -1.74 4.79 -23.35
N VAL A 234 -2.33 5.38 -22.31
CA VAL A 234 -2.05 5.01 -20.91
C VAL A 234 -2.86 3.81 -20.41
N TYR A 235 -3.93 3.42 -21.12
CA TYR A 235 -4.80 2.32 -20.69
C TYR A 235 -4.05 0.99 -20.50
N CYS A 236 -3.15 0.67 -21.43
CA CYS A 236 -2.33 -0.53 -21.34
C CYS A 236 -1.33 -0.50 -20.16
N ASP A 237 -0.89 0.69 -19.76
CA ASP A 237 0.01 0.88 -18.61
C ASP A 237 -0.75 0.71 -17.29
N ILE A 238 -2.01 1.17 -17.24
CA ILE A 238 -2.93 0.95 -16.11
C ILE A 238 -3.14 -0.56 -15.88
N LEU A 239 -3.50 -1.30 -16.94
CA LEU A 239 -3.72 -2.75 -16.84
C LEU A 239 -2.45 -3.48 -16.36
N GLY A 240 -1.29 -3.12 -16.92
CA GLY A 240 -0.02 -3.72 -16.53
C GLY A 240 0.42 -3.36 -15.11
N ASN A 241 0.03 -2.21 -14.56
CA ASN A 241 0.30 -1.92 -13.15
C ASN A 241 -0.56 -2.76 -12.21
N LEU A 242 -1.84 -2.99 -12.54
CA LEU A 242 -2.72 -3.85 -11.74
C LEU A 242 -2.24 -5.30 -11.71
N GLU A 243 -1.77 -5.82 -12.84
CA GLU A 243 -1.15 -7.15 -12.91
C GLU A 243 0.14 -7.22 -12.08
N ARG A 244 1.05 -6.25 -12.20
CA ARG A 244 2.25 -6.19 -11.33
C ARG A 244 1.92 -6.08 -9.85
N MET A 245 0.84 -5.39 -9.47
CA MET A 245 0.38 -5.35 -8.09
C MET A 245 -0.07 -6.75 -7.62
N ALA A 246 -0.75 -7.51 -8.49
CA ALA A 246 -1.14 -8.90 -8.23
C ALA A 246 0.08 -9.83 -8.08
N ASP A 247 1.13 -9.64 -8.88
CA ASP A 247 2.41 -10.37 -8.73
C ASP A 247 3.03 -10.16 -7.35
N HIS A 248 3.00 -8.91 -6.85
CA HIS A 248 3.49 -8.61 -5.51
C HIS A 248 2.69 -9.32 -4.41
N CYS A 249 1.38 -9.55 -4.60
CA CYS A 249 0.57 -10.37 -3.69
C CYS A 249 1.05 -11.83 -3.71
N CYS A 250 1.31 -12.39 -4.90
CA CYS A 250 1.83 -13.75 -5.04
C CYS A 250 3.22 -13.90 -4.41
N ASN A 251 4.09 -12.89 -4.55
CA ASN A 251 5.40 -12.87 -3.91
C ASN A 251 5.30 -12.87 -2.38
N ILE A 252 4.41 -12.08 -1.79
CA ILE A 252 4.15 -12.09 -0.33
C ILE A 252 3.78 -13.49 0.15
N ALA A 253 2.85 -14.15 -0.55
CA ALA A 253 2.42 -15.50 -0.17
C ALA A 253 3.53 -16.55 -0.36
N ARG A 254 4.27 -16.48 -1.48
CA ARG A 254 5.37 -17.39 -1.78
C ARG A 254 6.48 -17.30 -0.73
N CYS A 255 6.96 -16.09 -0.41
CA CYS A 255 7.97 -15.88 0.62
C CYS A 255 7.51 -16.45 1.97
N SER A 256 6.20 -16.32 2.29
CA SER A 256 5.63 -16.85 3.55
C SER A 256 5.68 -18.39 3.61
N ILE A 257 5.44 -19.07 2.50
CA ILE A 257 5.49 -20.54 2.40
C ILE A 257 6.93 -21.07 2.44
N GLU A 258 7.84 -20.41 1.72
CA GLU A 258 9.25 -20.77 1.68
C GLU A 258 9.89 -20.65 3.08
N ALA A 259 9.53 -19.60 3.81
CA ALA A 259 9.95 -19.41 5.20
C ALA A 259 9.46 -20.56 6.09
N SER A 260 8.19 -20.98 5.99
CA SER A 260 7.68 -22.11 6.79
C SER A 260 8.26 -23.46 6.39
N SER A 261 8.39 -23.73 5.10
CA SER A 261 8.98 -25.00 4.61
C SER A 261 10.42 -25.18 5.10
N SER A 262 11.14 -24.07 5.25
CA SER A 262 12.50 -24.04 5.80
C SER A 262 12.53 -24.21 7.33
N LYS A 263 11.42 -24.01 8.05
CA LYS A 263 11.28 -24.31 9.48
C LYS A 263 11.06 -25.81 9.74
N GLU A 264 10.49 -26.53 8.78
CA GLU A 264 10.16 -27.96 8.91
C GLU A 264 11.27 -28.91 8.44
N ALA A 265 12.29 -28.41 7.74
CA ALA A 265 13.43 -29.23 7.31
C ALA A 265 14.28 -29.68 8.53
N PRO A 266 14.54 -30.99 8.72
CA PRO A 266 15.41 -31.45 9.80
C PRO A 266 16.81 -30.91 9.57
N VAL A 267 17.39 -30.27 10.59
CA VAL A 267 18.83 -30.02 10.66
C VAL A 267 19.51 -31.39 10.65
N LEU A 268 20.00 -31.82 9.49
CA LEU A 268 20.89 -32.96 9.42
C LEU A 268 22.19 -32.54 10.09
N GLU A 269 22.34 -32.91 11.36
CA GLU A 269 23.58 -32.81 12.10
C GLU A 269 24.68 -33.56 11.33
N HIS A 270 25.56 -32.80 10.68
CA HIS A 270 26.83 -33.32 10.21
C HIS A 270 27.74 -33.52 11.43
N HIS A 271 27.83 -34.78 11.88
CA HIS A 271 28.93 -35.28 12.70
C HIS A 271 30.24 -35.39 11.91
#